data_AF-A0A0Q9LR95-F1
#
_entry.id   AF-A0A0Q9LR95-F1
#
_cell.length_a   1.000
_cell.length_b   1.000
_cell.length_c   1.000
_cell.angle_alpha   90.00
_cell.angle_beta   90.00
_cell.angle_gamma   90.00
#
_symmetry.space_group_name_H-M   'P 1'
#
loop_
_entity.id
_entity.type
_entity.pdbx_description
1 polymer ?
#
loop_
_entity_poly.entity_id
_entity_poly.type
_entity_poly.pdbx_seq_one_letter_code
_entity_poly.pdbx_strand_id
1 'polypeptide(L)'
;MVRRGWWVVLVVLLIAWPLTYRYTSVGLDLEGRHGQWVDQTFYRVRWPGNGSMLVGRIDEHRDLSATKVQRLDLGAEILRPARPIGTRSTWNRLGFWWVHADAAAGDSPTDAAPHADRVWFVGVPHWLLVLLALGMAVRSRARRPRSRRDTGPGPDPGTEVVADRPRP
;
A
#
# COMPACT_ATOMS: atom_id res chain seq x y z
N MET A 1 21.61 -7.21 8.00
CA MET A 1 20.80 -7.40 6.77
C MET A 1 19.66 -6.39 6.58
N VAL A 2 19.04 -5.84 7.64
CA VAL A 2 17.88 -4.93 7.56
C VAL A 2 18.07 -3.67 6.68
N ARG A 3 19.30 -3.15 6.53
CA ARG A 3 19.58 -1.94 5.71
C ARG A 3 19.32 -2.09 4.21
N ARG A 4 19.46 -3.30 3.65
CA ARG A 4 19.25 -3.53 2.21
C ARG A 4 17.76 -3.63 1.88
N GLY A 5 16.94 -4.16 2.80
CA GLY A 5 15.51 -4.34 2.60
C GLY A 5 14.76 -3.03 2.35
N TRP A 6 15.10 -1.95 3.07
CA TRP A 6 14.42 -0.66 2.89
C TRP A 6 14.64 -0.03 1.52
N TRP A 7 15.85 -0.13 0.98
CA TRP A 7 16.12 0.36 -0.38
C TRP A 7 15.37 -0.44 -1.42
N VAL A 8 15.25 -1.77 -1.24
CA VAL A 8 14.43 -2.61 -2.11
C VAL A 8 12.96 -2.18 -2.04
N VAL A 9 12.40 -1.96 -0.85
CA VAL A 9 11.01 -1.47 -0.69
C VAL A 9 10.82 -0.10 -1.37
N LEU A 10 11.77 0.82 -1.21
CA LEU A 10 11.70 2.17 -1.76
C LEU A 10 11.81 2.16 -3.29
N VAL A 11 12.70 1.33 -3.85
CA VAL A 11 12.85 1.11 -5.30
C VAL A 11 11.61 0.43 -5.87
N VAL A 12 11.07 -0.59 -5.21
CA VAL A 12 9.82 -1.24 -5.62
C VAL A 12 8.67 -0.25 -5.62
N LEU A 13 8.54 0.60 -4.58
CA LEU A 13 7.56 1.68 -4.55
C LEU A 13 7.74 2.68 -5.69
N LEU A 14 8.98 3.09 -5.99
CA LEU A 14 9.30 4.04 -7.06
C LEU A 14 9.02 3.47 -8.46
N ILE A 15 9.25 2.19 -8.68
CA ILE A 15 8.96 1.50 -9.96
C ILE A 15 7.47 1.18 -10.08
N ALA A 16 6.83 0.79 -8.99
CA ALA A 16 5.39 0.55 -8.94
C ALA A 16 4.60 1.85 -9.14
N TRP A 17 5.13 2.99 -8.69
CA TRP A 17 4.49 4.30 -8.80
C TRP A 17 4.05 4.67 -10.23
N PRO A 18 4.90 4.68 -11.27
CA PRO A 18 4.44 4.92 -12.63
C PRO A 18 3.53 3.81 -13.17
N LEU A 19 3.65 2.57 -12.68
CA LEU A 19 2.72 1.49 -13.01
C LEU A 19 1.32 1.74 -12.43
N THR A 20 1.19 2.48 -11.31
CA THR A 20 -0.11 2.89 -10.74
C THR A 20 -0.85 3.94 -11.58
N TYR A 21 -0.21 4.56 -12.58
CA TYR A 21 -0.90 5.41 -13.55
C TYR A 21 -1.70 4.62 -14.60
N ARG A 22 -1.46 3.31 -14.70
CA ARG A 22 -2.39 2.41 -15.39
C ARG A 22 -3.45 1.99 -14.37
N TYR A 23 -4.70 2.30 -14.69
CA TYR A 23 -5.88 1.91 -13.93
C TYR A 23 -5.73 0.44 -13.51
N THR A 24 -5.50 0.20 -12.23
CA THR A 24 -5.26 -1.15 -11.74
C THR A 24 -6.09 -1.37 -10.49
N SER A 25 -6.72 -2.54 -10.42
CA SER A 25 -7.39 -3.03 -9.23
C SER A 25 -6.81 -4.37 -8.82
N VAL A 26 -6.88 -4.65 -7.53
CA VAL A 26 -6.64 -5.96 -6.93
C VAL A 26 -7.74 -6.16 -5.91
N GLY A 27 -8.27 -7.37 -5.78
CA GLY A 27 -9.31 -7.62 -4.81
C GLY A 27 -9.56 -9.08 -4.49
N LEU A 28 -10.40 -9.27 -3.48
CA LEU A 28 -10.82 -10.55 -2.94
C LEU A 28 -12.34 -10.63 -3.04
N ASP A 29 -12.84 -11.70 -3.65
CA ASP A 29 -14.28 -11.85 -3.88
C ASP A 29 -14.81 -13.00 -3.04
N LEU A 30 -15.77 -12.68 -2.18
CA LEU A 30 -16.45 -13.65 -1.33
C LEU A 30 -17.87 -13.80 -1.84
N GLU A 31 -18.31 -15.05 -1.98
CA GLU A 31 -19.69 -15.35 -2.36
C GLU A 31 -20.36 -16.24 -1.30
N GLY A 32 -21.55 -15.82 -0.85
CA GLY A 32 -22.43 -16.56 0.04
C GLY A 32 -23.73 -16.91 -0.67
N ARG A 33 -24.26 -18.12 -0.44
CA ARG A 33 -25.55 -18.52 -1.00
C ARG A 33 -26.64 -18.44 0.06
N HIS A 34 -27.71 -17.71 -0.24
CA HIS A 34 -28.87 -17.54 0.62
C HIS A 34 -30.16 -17.90 -0.14
N GLY A 35 -30.53 -19.18 -0.11
CA GLY A 35 -31.71 -19.69 -0.81
C GLY A 35 -31.57 -19.59 -2.34
N GLN A 36 -32.35 -18.70 -2.95
CA GLN A 36 -32.34 -18.39 -4.39
C GLN A 36 -31.42 -17.21 -4.76
N TRP A 37 -30.76 -16.61 -3.77
CA TRP A 37 -29.88 -15.46 -3.95
C TRP A 37 -28.42 -15.81 -3.66
N VAL A 38 -27.53 -15.05 -4.28
CA VAL A 38 -26.09 -15.06 -4.04
C VAL A 38 -25.67 -13.68 -3.60
N ASP A 39 -25.12 -13.60 -2.40
CA ASP A 39 -24.53 -12.38 -1.84
C ASP A 39 -23.06 -12.37 -2.23
N GLN A 40 -22.64 -11.35 -2.96
CA GLN A 40 -21.26 -11.16 -3.37
C GLN A 40 -20.66 -9.95 -2.66
N THR A 41 -19.55 -10.15 -1.96
CA THR A 41 -18.78 -9.08 -1.33
C THR A 41 -17.40 -9.01 -1.98
N PHE A 42 -17.11 -7.89 -2.62
CA PHE A 42 -15.84 -7.61 -3.28
C PHE A 42 -15.00 -6.66 -2.43
N TYR A 43 -13.90 -7.13 -1.86
CA TYR A 43 -12.91 -6.25 -1.22
C TYR A 43 -11.91 -5.77 -2.26
N ARG A 44 -11.81 -4.46 -2.47
CA ARG A 44 -11.05 -3.89 -3.58
C ARG A 44 -10.03 -2.88 -3.11
N VAL A 45 -8.84 -2.97 -3.69
CA VAL A 45 -7.81 -1.94 -3.71
C VAL A 45 -7.71 -1.42 -5.14
N ARG A 46 -7.95 -0.12 -5.36
CA ARG A 46 -8.02 0.49 -6.70
C ARG A 46 -7.09 1.68 -6.82
N TRP A 47 -6.42 1.79 -7.96
CA TRP A 47 -5.71 2.97 -8.42
C TRP A 47 -6.41 3.54 -9.65
N PRO A 48 -7.40 4.44 -9.48
CA PRO A 48 -8.20 4.96 -10.59
C PRO A 48 -7.49 6.08 -11.39
N GLY A 49 -6.20 6.32 -11.18
CA GLY A 49 -5.42 7.32 -11.93
C GLY A 49 -5.66 8.79 -11.53
N ASN A 50 -6.45 9.05 -10.48
CA ASN A 50 -6.77 10.40 -9.99
C ASN A 50 -5.85 10.88 -8.86
N GLY A 51 -4.68 10.24 -8.68
CA GLY A 51 -3.77 10.54 -7.57
C GLY A 51 -4.20 9.99 -6.21
N SER A 52 -5.15 9.07 -6.16
CA SER A 52 -5.51 8.34 -4.94
C SER A 52 -5.35 6.83 -5.09
N MET A 53 -5.19 6.17 -3.95
CA MET A 53 -5.38 4.74 -3.78
C MET A 53 -6.66 4.56 -2.98
N LEU A 54 -7.64 3.85 -3.54
CA LEU A 54 -8.91 3.54 -2.89
C LEU A 54 -8.85 2.14 -2.29
N VAL A 55 -9.33 1.98 -1.07
CA VAL A 55 -9.53 0.69 -0.41
C VAL A 55 -10.96 0.63 0.08
N GLY A 56 -11.65 -0.47 -0.18
CA GLY A 56 -13.05 -0.55 0.14
C GLY A 56 -13.69 -1.90 -0.13
N ARG A 57 -15.02 -1.92 -0.02
CA ARG A 57 -15.88 -3.05 -0.31
C ARG A 57 -17.04 -2.67 -1.20
N ILE A 58 -17.51 -3.62 -1.99
CA ILE A 58 -18.72 -3.54 -2.81
C ILE A 58 -19.56 -4.76 -2.45
N ASP A 59 -20.84 -4.56 -2.16
CA ASP A 59 -21.80 -5.64 -1.91
C ASP A 59 -22.84 -5.67 -3.04
N GLU A 60 -23.09 -6.84 -3.60
CA GLU A 60 -24.05 -7.10 -4.69
C GLU A 60 -24.88 -8.34 -4.39
N HIS A 61 -26.18 -8.28 -4.64
CA HIS A 61 -27.09 -9.42 -4.62
C HIS A 61 -27.43 -9.82 -6.04
N ARG A 62 -27.30 -11.12 -6.34
CA ARG A 62 -27.61 -11.67 -7.67
C ARG A 62 -28.47 -12.92 -7.55
N ASP A 63 -29.30 -13.16 -8.55
CA ASP A 63 -30.04 -14.41 -8.66
C ASP A 63 -29.08 -15.60 -8.85
N LEU A 64 -29.36 -16.71 -8.15
CA LEU A 64 -28.57 -17.93 -8.24
C LEU A 64 -28.54 -18.53 -9.66
N SER A 65 -29.54 -18.23 -10.48
CA SER A 65 -29.62 -18.69 -11.87
C SER A 65 -28.55 -18.07 -12.77
N ALA A 66 -27.92 -16.96 -12.35
CA ALA A 66 -27.02 -16.19 -13.19
C ALA A 66 -25.62 -16.81 -13.32
N THR A 67 -25.06 -17.44 -12.28
CA THR A 67 -23.68 -17.96 -12.27
C THR A 67 -23.45 -19.00 -11.17
N LYS A 68 -22.44 -19.86 -11.34
CA LYS A 68 -22.01 -20.83 -10.34
C LYS A 68 -21.29 -20.13 -9.17
N VAL A 69 -21.77 -20.38 -7.95
CA VAL A 69 -21.20 -19.81 -6.72
C VAL A 69 -19.78 -20.33 -6.47
N GLN A 70 -18.82 -19.43 -6.31
CA GLN A 70 -17.44 -19.67 -5.89
C GLN A 70 -17.17 -18.97 -4.57
N ARG A 71 -16.89 -19.73 -3.50
CA ARG A 71 -16.73 -19.16 -2.14
C ARG A 71 -15.63 -18.10 -2.03
N LEU A 72 -14.56 -18.24 -2.81
CA LEU A 72 -13.45 -17.29 -2.87
C LEU A 72 -12.92 -17.25 -4.30
N ASP A 73 -12.97 -16.08 -4.92
CA ASP A 73 -12.30 -15.82 -6.19
C ASP A 73 -11.26 -14.71 -6.00
N LEU A 74 -9.99 -15.07 -6.15
CA LEU A 74 -8.86 -14.14 -6.11
C LEU A 74 -8.50 -13.62 -7.50
N GLY A 75 -8.98 -14.29 -8.55
CA GLY A 75 -8.52 -14.15 -9.93
C GLY A 75 -9.38 -13.25 -10.81
N ALA A 76 -10.62 -12.93 -10.40
CA ALA A 76 -11.53 -12.17 -11.25
C ALA A 76 -11.04 -10.76 -11.62
N GLU A 77 -10.18 -10.12 -10.80
CA GLU A 77 -9.89 -8.68 -10.98
C GLU A 77 -8.42 -8.24 -10.85
N ILE A 78 -7.45 -9.17 -10.83
CA ILE A 78 -6.03 -8.80 -10.79
C ILE A 78 -5.67 -7.98 -12.04
N LEU A 79 -5.19 -6.75 -11.84
CA LEU A 79 -4.74 -5.82 -12.89
C LEU A 79 -5.82 -5.37 -13.88
N ARG A 80 -7.10 -5.43 -13.50
CA ARG A 80 -8.17 -4.84 -14.33
C ARG A 80 -8.16 -3.31 -14.25
N PRO A 81 -8.55 -2.62 -15.34
CA PRO A 81 -8.72 -1.18 -15.33
C PRO A 81 -9.85 -0.76 -14.39
N ALA A 82 -9.47 -0.10 -13.30
CA ALA A 82 -10.42 0.57 -12.41
C ALA A 82 -11.16 1.69 -13.18
N ARG A 83 -12.50 1.69 -13.10
CA ARG A 83 -13.28 2.82 -13.62
C ARG A 83 -12.91 4.12 -12.89
N PRO A 84 -12.76 5.24 -13.60
CA PRO A 84 -12.52 6.53 -12.99
C PRO A 84 -13.74 6.97 -12.17
N ILE A 85 -13.48 7.67 -11.07
CA ILE A 85 -14.53 8.28 -10.23
C ILE A 85 -14.48 9.79 -10.45
N GLY A 86 -15.64 10.39 -10.72
CA GLY A 86 -15.75 11.83 -10.94
C GLY A 86 -15.33 12.63 -9.69
N THR A 87 -14.45 13.62 -9.90
CA THR A 87 -13.99 14.52 -8.84
C THR A 87 -15.08 15.51 -8.45
N ARG A 88 -15.51 15.50 -7.19
CA ARG A 88 -16.60 16.37 -6.69
C ARG A 88 -16.15 17.47 -5.74
N SER A 89 -14.93 17.39 -5.19
CA SER A 89 -14.42 18.34 -4.20
C SER A 89 -12.91 18.60 -4.32
N THR A 90 -12.45 19.66 -3.64
CA THR A 90 -11.00 19.95 -3.50
C THR A 90 -10.27 18.82 -2.76
N TRP A 91 -10.92 18.18 -1.78
CA TRP A 91 -10.36 17.01 -1.10
C TRP A 91 -10.12 15.84 -2.06
N ASN A 92 -11.06 15.61 -3.00
CA ASN A 92 -10.88 14.60 -4.04
C ASN A 92 -9.69 14.92 -4.96
N ARG A 93 -9.47 16.21 -5.29
CA ARG A 93 -8.29 16.65 -6.06
C ARG A 93 -6.98 16.40 -5.32
N LEU A 94 -6.99 16.50 -4.00
CA LEU A 94 -5.84 16.19 -3.16
C LEU A 94 -5.61 14.68 -3.00
N GLY A 95 -6.52 13.84 -3.48
CA GLY A 95 -6.46 12.38 -3.43
C GLY A 95 -7.19 11.76 -2.23
N PHE A 96 -7.92 12.56 -1.44
CA PHE A 96 -8.76 12.05 -0.36
C PHE A 96 -10.16 11.72 -0.88
N TRP A 97 -10.60 10.49 -0.65
CA TRP A 97 -11.92 10.05 -1.09
C TRP A 97 -12.69 9.40 0.05
N TRP A 98 -13.98 9.68 0.07
CA TRP A 98 -14.96 8.94 0.83
C TRP A 98 -16.10 8.67 -0.13
N VAL A 99 -16.27 7.40 -0.50
CA VAL A 99 -17.36 6.95 -1.37
C VAL A 99 -18.24 6.07 -0.53
N HIS A 100 -19.50 6.46 -0.39
CA HIS A 100 -20.52 5.66 0.25
C HIS A 100 -21.79 5.76 -0.58
N ALA A 101 -22.39 4.61 -0.88
CA ALA A 101 -23.71 4.52 -1.46
C ALA A 101 -24.38 3.27 -0.93
N ASP A 102 -25.64 3.39 -0.55
CA ASP A 102 -26.51 2.30 -0.15
C ASP A 102 -27.85 2.41 -0.89
N ALA A 103 -28.07 1.51 -1.85
CA ALA A 103 -29.28 1.48 -2.66
C ALA A 103 -30.53 1.25 -1.81
N ALA A 104 -30.43 0.49 -0.70
CA ALA A 104 -31.54 0.29 0.23
C ALA A 104 -31.89 1.56 1.00
N ALA A 105 -30.94 2.49 1.15
CA ALA A 105 -31.17 3.83 1.70
C ALA A 105 -31.66 4.85 0.66
N GLY A 106 -31.79 4.45 -0.61
CA GLY A 106 -32.21 5.31 -1.73
C GLY A 106 -31.07 6.07 -2.40
N ASP A 107 -29.80 5.74 -2.12
CA ASP A 107 -28.67 6.37 -2.80
C ASP A 107 -28.59 5.91 -4.27
N SER A 108 -28.15 6.82 -5.14
CA SER A 108 -27.86 6.45 -6.53
C SER A 108 -26.61 5.56 -6.62
N PRO A 109 -26.59 4.55 -7.51
CA PRO A 109 -25.41 3.73 -7.73
C PRO A 109 -24.20 4.58 -8.10
N THR A 110 -23.03 4.17 -7.61
CA THR A 110 -21.79 4.86 -7.96
C THR A 110 -21.29 4.43 -9.34
N ASP A 111 -20.69 5.35 -10.10
CA ASP A 111 -20.03 5.03 -11.38
C ASP A 111 -18.96 3.93 -11.23
N ALA A 112 -18.42 3.81 -10.02
CA ALA A 112 -17.42 2.82 -9.65
C ALA A 112 -17.96 1.39 -9.63
N ALA A 113 -19.25 1.21 -9.36
CA ALA A 113 -19.97 -0.07 -9.28
C ALA A 113 -21.49 0.18 -9.46
N PRO A 114 -22.00 0.21 -10.71
CA PRO A 114 -23.39 0.61 -11.00
C PRO A 114 -24.44 -0.44 -10.64
N HIS A 115 -24.03 -1.68 -10.41
CA HIS A 115 -24.92 -2.79 -10.03
C HIS A 115 -24.83 -3.13 -8.54
N ALA A 116 -24.07 -2.34 -7.78
CA ALA A 116 -23.87 -2.55 -6.36
C ALA A 116 -25.05 -2.08 -5.53
N ASP A 117 -25.46 -2.92 -4.58
CA ASP A 117 -26.41 -2.53 -3.55
C ASP A 117 -25.74 -1.64 -2.51
N ARG A 118 -24.47 -1.91 -2.21
CA ARG A 118 -23.69 -1.08 -1.29
C ARG A 118 -22.27 -0.90 -1.77
N VAL A 119 -21.78 0.32 -1.66
CA VAL A 119 -20.40 0.70 -1.97
C VAL A 119 -19.81 1.45 -0.80
N TRP A 120 -18.61 1.08 -0.40
CA TRP A 120 -17.83 1.83 0.58
C TRP A 120 -16.36 1.85 0.17
N PHE A 121 -15.81 3.03 -0.10
CA PHE A 121 -14.38 3.23 -0.34
C PHE A 121 -13.83 4.40 0.48
N VAL A 122 -12.61 4.20 0.96
CA VAL A 122 -11.75 5.25 1.50
C VAL A 122 -10.55 5.41 0.59
N GLY A 123 -10.32 6.65 0.16
CA GLY A 123 -9.18 7.02 -0.66
C GLY A 123 -8.13 7.75 0.13
N VAL A 124 -6.89 7.29 0.00
CA VAL A 124 -5.72 7.97 0.52
C VAL A 124 -4.90 8.51 -0.64
N PRO A 125 -4.38 9.74 -0.56
CA PRO A 125 -3.50 10.24 -1.59
C PRO A 125 -2.24 9.40 -1.69
N HIS A 126 -1.87 8.99 -2.90
CA HIS A 126 -0.67 8.19 -3.11
C HIS A 126 0.61 8.89 -2.62
N TRP A 127 0.69 10.24 -2.70
CA TRP A 127 1.83 11.02 -2.19
C TRP A 127 2.04 10.84 -0.69
N LEU A 128 0.99 10.55 0.07
CA LEU A 128 1.11 10.30 1.50
C LEU A 128 1.92 9.03 1.78
N LEU A 129 1.78 8.00 0.93
CA LEU A 129 2.56 6.76 1.04
C LEU A 129 4.06 7.02 0.83
N VAL A 130 4.40 7.91 -0.11
CA VAL A 130 5.80 8.32 -0.36
C VAL A 130 6.35 9.08 0.84
N LEU A 131 5.59 10.02 1.40
CA LEU A 131 6.01 10.76 2.59
C LEU A 131 6.18 9.84 3.80
N LEU A 132 5.29 8.87 4.00
CA LEU A 132 5.41 7.85 5.05
C LEU A 132 6.69 7.03 4.86
N ALA A 133 6.95 6.54 3.65
CA ALA A 133 8.17 5.80 3.34
C ALA A 133 9.43 6.63 3.61
N LEU A 134 9.44 7.90 3.20
CA LEU A 134 10.54 8.82 3.44
C LEU A 134 10.73 9.10 4.94
N GLY A 135 9.66 9.38 5.67
CA GLY A 135 9.69 9.62 7.11
C GLY A 135 10.22 8.41 7.89
N MET A 136 9.79 7.20 7.51
CA MET A 136 10.34 5.95 8.06
C MET A 136 11.83 5.81 7.76
N ALA A 137 12.26 6.10 6.53
CA ALA A 137 13.67 6.05 6.14
C ALA A 137 14.52 7.04 6.96
N VAL A 138 14.08 8.29 7.13
CA VAL A 138 14.75 9.31 7.94
C VAL A 138 14.82 8.89 9.41
N ARG A 139 13.71 8.45 10.01
CA ARG A 139 13.65 7.96 11.39
C ARG A 139 14.60 6.78 11.62
N SER A 140 14.68 5.85 10.68
CA SER A 140 15.60 4.71 10.75
C SER A 140 17.08 5.13 10.73
N ARG A 141 17.38 6.28 10.10
CA ARG A 141 18.72 6.87 10.05
C ARG A 141 19.07 7.57 11.35
N ALA A 142 18.13 8.33 11.91
CA ALA A 142 18.31 9.08 13.16
C ALA A 142 18.47 8.16 14.38
N ARG A 143 17.79 7.00 14.39
CA ARG A 143 17.89 6.01 15.48
C ARG A 143 19.19 5.22 15.51
N ARG A 144 20.15 5.49 14.62
CA ARG A 144 21.46 4.86 14.71
C ARG A 144 22.15 5.44 15.94
N PRO A 145 22.45 4.63 16.96
CA PRO A 145 23.44 5.03 17.94
C PRO A 145 24.65 5.42 17.12
N ARG A 146 25.17 6.62 17.36
CA ARG A 146 26.47 7.04 16.88
C ARG A 146 27.42 6.02 17.50
N SER A 147 27.65 4.92 16.80
CA SER A 147 28.49 3.83 17.26
C SER A 147 29.88 4.41 17.32
N ARG A 148 30.20 4.99 18.48
CA ARG A 148 31.49 4.92 19.13
C ARG A 148 32.63 5.18 18.14
N ARG A 149 32.64 6.39 17.55
CA ARG A 149 33.90 7.11 17.39
C ARG A 149 34.23 7.61 18.80
N ASP A 150 35.45 7.37 19.24
CA ASP A 150 35.96 7.40 20.62
C ASP A 150 35.69 6.09 21.36
N THR A 151 36.68 5.23 21.60
CA THR A 151 38.01 5.50 22.18
C THR A 151 39.02 4.46 21.66
N GLY A 152 40.21 4.76 21.15
CA GLY A 152 40.97 6.00 21.04
C GLY A 152 42.22 5.73 20.19
N PRO A 153 43.14 6.70 20.04
CA PRO A 153 44.45 6.45 19.48
C PRO A 153 45.24 5.62 20.50
N GLY A 154 45.44 4.32 20.23
CA GLY A 154 46.55 3.62 20.84
C GLY A 154 47.83 4.16 20.20
N PRO A 155 48.74 4.80 20.95
CA PRO A 155 49.98 5.33 20.39
C PRO A 155 50.91 4.17 20.00
N ASP A 156 51.23 4.07 18.72
CA ASP A 156 52.53 3.61 18.23
C ASP A 156 53.30 4.90 17.84
N PRO A 157 54.64 5.04 17.91
CA PRO A 157 55.72 4.13 18.34
C PRO A 157 56.82 4.82 19.22
N GLY A 158 57.59 4.06 20.00
CA GLY A 158 58.96 4.47 20.39
C GLY A 158 59.22 4.95 21.82
N THR A 159 59.30 4.03 22.78
CA THR A 159 60.12 4.24 24.00
C THR A 159 60.51 2.89 24.61
N GLU A 160 61.53 2.24 24.06
CA GLU A 160 62.47 1.54 24.94
C GLU A 160 63.89 1.74 24.41
N VAL A 161 64.68 2.35 25.29
CA VAL A 161 66.04 2.81 25.10
C VAL A 161 67.00 1.62 25.23
N VAL A 162 67.96 1.57 24.32
CA VAL A 162 69.14 0.69 24.32
C VAL A 162 69.85 0.69 25.67
N ALA A 163 70.15 -0.49 26.21
CA ALA A 163 71.25 -0.69 27.15
C ALA A 163 72.10 -1.88 26.69
N ASP A 164 73.22 -1.50 26.07
CA ASP A 164 74.35 -2.33 25.66
C ASP A 164 74.91 -3.13 26.85
N ARG A 165 75.17 -4.43 26.66
CA ARG A 165 75.90 -5.26 27.64
C ARG A 165 77.13 -5.83 26.97
N PRO A 166 78.35 -5.56 27.47
CA PRO A 166 79.56 -6.23 26.99
C PRO A 166 79.54 -7.70 27.45
N ARG A 167 79.93 -8.61 26.54
CA ARG A 167 80.24 -10.00 26.89
C ARG A 167 81.74 -10.16 27.16
N PRO A 168 82.13 -10.96 28.17
CA PRO A 168 83.51 -11.33 28.46
C PRO A 168 84.08 -12.33 27.43
#